data_AF-A0A9D4Q3N7-F1
#
_entry.id   AF-A0A9D4Q3N7-F1
#
_cell.length_a   1.000
_cell.length_b   1.000
_cell.length_c   1.000
_cell.angle_alpha   90.00
_cell.angle_beta   90.00
_cell.angle_gamma   90.00
#
_symmetry.space_group_name_H-M   'P 1'
#
loop_
_entity.id
_entity.type
_entity.pdbx_description
1 polymer ?
#
loop_
_entity_poly.entity_id
_entity_poly.type
_entity_poly.pdbx_seq_one_letter_code
_entity_poly.pdbx_strand_id
1 'polypeptide(L)'
;MELLVHVNKRLKSRPQVQLPVEVLLTHYAASAGASQQSSFFVNFALVYLRMGFPRLPSCQQVQLLPRLMECLTLNRQHQEELLQLALGAIPHVVSAHRAAGGKGPALPPPSGQGEAWALLRDRLLDLLLLPYGTLVAGGEGAPPGLSVAAIAGLQGCAPEELEQRKLAAVQLLAEGALYPEHSIVLHLLVAAADTRHR
;
A
#
# COMPACT_ATOMS: atom_id res chain seq x y z
N MET A 1 -23.29 -5.63 18.79
CA MET A 1 -21.93 -5.06 18.81
C MET A 1 -20.93 -5.94 19.59
N GLU A 2 -21.29 -6.58 20.71
CA GLU A 2 -20.38 -7.39 21.54
C GLU A 2 -19.71 -8.58 20.83
N LEU A 3 -20.41 -9.24 19.91
CA LEU A 3 -19.87 -10.37 19.15
C LEU A 3 -18.67 -9.96 18.28
N LEU A 4 -18.74 -8.79 17.62
CA LEU A 4 -17.64 -8.24 16.82
C LEU A 4 -16.42 -7.91 17.68
N VAL A 5 -16.62 -7.48 18.93
CA VAL A 5 -15.53 -7.20 19.87
C VAL A 5 -14.75 -8.50 20.15
N HIS A 6 -15.44 -9.60 20.41
CA HIS A 6 -14.79 -10.89 20.66
C HIS A 6 -14.09 -11.46 19.43
N VAL A 7 -14.72 -11.35 18.24
CA VAL A 7 -14.10 -11.74 16.97
C VAL A 7 -12.82 -10.94 16.73
N ASN A 8 -12.87 -9.61 16.86
CA ASN A 8 -11.71 -8.75 16.70
C ASN A 8 -10.60 -9.07 17.71
N LYS A 9 -10.93 -9.28 18.99
CA LYS A 9 -9.95 -9.64 20.02
C LYS A 9 -9.22 -10.94 19.68
N ARG A 10 -9.95 -11.94 19.20
CA ARG A 10 -9.39 -13.25 18.81
C ARG A 10 -8.56 -13.18 17.52
N LEU A 11 -8.98 -12.40 16.53
CA LEU A 11 -8.22 -12.21 15.31
C LEU A 11 -6.92 -11.44 15.55
N LYS A 12 -6.94 -10.45 16.45
CA LYS A 12 -5.73 -9.71 16.84
C LYS A 12 -4.71 -10.57 17.58
N SER A 13 -5.17 -11.49 18.45
CA SER A 13 -4.25 -12.39 19.18
C SER A 13 -3.73 -13.56 18.35
N ARG A 14 -4.29 -13.81 17.16
CA ARG A 14 -3.94 -14.94 16.28
C ARG A 14 -3.61 -14.44 14.88
N PRO A 15 -2.38 -13.95 14.63
CA PRO A 15 -2.00 -13.36 13.35
C PRO A 15 -2.00 -14.37 12.19
N GLN A 16 -1.86 -15.67 12.48
CA GLN A 16 -1.87 -16.73 11.46
C GLN A 16 -3.26 -17.11 10.94
N VAL A 17 -4.34 -16.64 11.59
CA VAL A 17 -5.70 -16.90 11.10
C VAL A 17 -5.91 -16.12 9.81
N GLN A 18 -6.18 -16.86 8.73
CA GLN A 18 -6.50 -16.31 7.42
C GLN A 18 -7.93 -15.77 7.38
N LEU A 19 -8.11 -14.69 6.64
CA LEU A 19 -9.41 -14.08 6.38
C LEU A 19 -9.77 -14.29 4.91
N PRO A 20 -11.07 -14.34 4.55
CA PRO A 20 -11.49 -14.52 3.17
C PRO A 20 -11.33 -13.22 2.37
N VAL A 21 -10.08 -12.80 2.14
CA VAL A 21 -9.73 -11.48 1.57
C VAL A 21 -10.34 -11.26 0.19
N GLU A 22 -10.37 -12.28 -0.66
CA GLU A 22 -10.97 -12.16 -1.99
C GLU A 22 -12.48 -11.88 -1.94
N VAL A 23 -13.18 -12.55 -1.03
CA VAL A 23 -14.61 -12.33 -0.78
C VAL A 23 -14.83 -10.93 -0.19
N LEU A 24 -13.97 -10.50 0.74
CA LEU A 24 -14.01 -9.16 1.32
C LEU A 24 -13.78 -8.06 0.27
N LEU A 25 -12.82 -8.23 -0.65
CA LEU A 25 -12.59 -7.32 -1.76
C LEU A 25 -13.79 -7.27 -2.72
N THR A 26 -14.40 -8.43 -2.99
CA THR A 26 -15.61 -8.52 -3.82
C THR A 26 -16.75 -7.72 -3.23
N HIS A 27 -17.02 -7.91 -1.93
CA HIS A 27 -18.06 -7.16 -1.23
C HIS A 27 -17.71 -5.69 -1.12
N TYR A 28 -16.47 -5.34 -0.79
CA TYR A 28 -16.03 -3.95 -0.72
C TYR A 28 -16.28 -3.22 -2.05
N ALA A 29 -15.86 -3.81 -3.17
CA ALA A 29 -16.03 -3.21 -4.50
C ALA A 29 -17.51 -3.05 -4.87
N ALA A 30 -18.32 -4.10 -4.65
CA ALA A 30 -19.76 -4.06 -4.92
C ALA A 30 -20.51 -3.04 -4.05
N SER A 31 -20.04 -2.82 -2.82
CA SER A 31 -20.68 -1.92 -1.85
C SER A 31 -20.22 -0.48 -1.94
N ALA A 32 -18.93 -0.23 -2.17
CA ALA A 32 -18.38 1.11 -2.27
C ALA A 32 -18.77 1.82 -3.57
N GLY A 33 -18.94 1.06 -4.67
CA GLY A 33 -19.35 1.62 -5.97
C GLY A 33 -20.85 1.88 -6.14
N ALA A 34 -21.70 1.41 -5.22
CA ALA A 34 -23.15 1.55 -5.33
C ALA A 34 -23.68 2.75 -4.54
N SER A 35 -24.58 3.54 -5.13
CA SER A 35 -25.15 4.76 -4.54
C SER A 35 -26.10 4.52 -3.34
N GLN A 36 -26.44 3.28 -3.02
CA GLN A 36 -27.44 2.92 -1.99
C GLN A 36 -27.04 1.71 -1.14
N GLN A 37 -25.85 1.70 -0.54
CA GLN A 37 -25.50 0.68 0.45
C GLN A 37 -25.11 1.24 1.81
N SER A 38 -25.37 0.42 2.83
CA SER A 38 -25.09 0.73 4.23
C SER A 38 -23.58 0.88 4.44
N SER A 39 -23.16 2.07 4.91
CA SER A 39 -21.78 2.37 5.30
C SER A 39 -21.19 1.34 6.27
N PHE A 40 -22.04 0.63 7.01
CA PHE A 40 -21.64 -0.47 7.88
C PHE A 40 -20.88 -1.58 7.14
N PHE A 41 -21.37 -2.05 5.98
CA PHE A 41 -20.73 -3.18 5.27
C PHE A 41 -19.40 -2.78 4.63
N VAL A 42 -19.32 -1.57 4.09
CA VAL A 42 -18.08 -1.04 3.50
C VAL A 42 -17.00 -0.89 4.58
N ASN A 43 -17.36 -0.29 5.72
CA ASN A 43 -16.44 -0.11 6.85
C ASN A 43 -16.04 -1.46 7.47
N PHE A 44 -16.98 -2.39 7.59
CA PHE A 44 -16.70 -3.75 8.02
C PHE A 44 -15.67 -4.41 7.09
N ALA A 45 -15.92 -4.41 5.78
CA ALA A 45 -15.02 -5.03 4.81
C ALA A 45 -13.60 -4.42 4.89
N LEU A 46 -13.50 -3.09 4.97
CA LEU A 46 -12.22 -2.41 5.10
C LEU A 46 -11.44 -2.83 6.35
N VAL A 47 -12.07 -2.89 7.52
CA VAL A 47 -11.43 -3.30 8.78
C VAL A 47 -10.82 -4.70 8.65
N TYR A 48 -11.54 -5.64 8.05
CA TYR A 48 -11.04 -7.01 7.86
C TYR A 48 -10.06 -7.13 6.69
N LEU A 49 -10.12 -6.27 5.67
CA LEU A 49 -9.08 -6.17 4.65
C LEU A 49 -7.76 -5.69 5.25
N ARG A 50 -7.79 -4.66 6.10
CA ARG A 50 -6.60 -4.15 6.80
C ARG A 50 -5.93 -5.23 7.66
N MET A 51 -6.71 -6.12 8.27
CA MET A 51 -6.18 -7.24 9.04
C MET A 51 -5.76 -8.42 8.17
N GLY A 52 -6.55 -8.76 7.14
CA GLY A 52 -6.41 -10.00 6.37
C GLY A 52 -5.41 -9.92 5.24
N PHE A 53 -5.38 -8.81 4.50
CA PHE A 53 -4.54 -8.69 3.31
C PHE A 53 -3.05 -8.87 3.62
N PRO A 54 -2.47 -8.25 4.67
CA PRO A 54 -1.05 -8.45 5.02
C PRO A 54 -0.73 -9.87 5.52
N ARG A 55 -1.74 -10.67 5.91
CA ARG A 55 -1.56 -12.06 6.40
C ARG A 55 -1.53 -13.07 5.25
N LEU A 56 -1.94 -12.66 4.05
CA LEU A 56 -1.95 -13.55 2.90
C LEU A 56 -0.50 -13.96 2.54
N PRO A 57 -0.31 -15.17 2.00
CA PRO A 57 0.95 -15.52 1.35
C PRO A 57 1.32 -14.51 0.27
N SER A 58 2.61 -14.22 0.09
CA SER A 58 3.09 -13.21 -0.86
C SER A 58 2.56 -13.43 -2.27
N CYS A 59 2.47 -14.67 -2.74
CA CYS A 59 1.88 -15.01 -4.04
C CYS A 59 0.43 -14.52 -4.19
N GLN A 60 -0.40 -14.68 -3.14
CA GLN A 60 -1.80 -14.23 -3.16
C GLN A 60 -1.91 -12.71 -3.05
N GLN A 61 -1.02 -12.04 -2.32
CA GLN A 61 -0.97 -10.57 -2.30
C GLN A 61 -0.67 -10.00 -3.68
N VAL A 62 0.28 -10.60 -4.41
CA VAL A 62 0.60 -10.22 -5.79
C VAL A 62 -0.59 -10.43 -6.71
N GLN A 63 -1.29 -11.56 -6.62
CA GLN A 63 -2.47 -11.86 -7.44
C GLN A 63 -3.64 -10.91 -7.19
N LEU A 64 -3.86 -10.50 -5.93
CA LEU A 64 -4.99 -9.65 -5.55
C LEU A 64 -4.70 -8.14 -5.65
N LEU A 65 -3.43 -7.73 -5.80
CA LEU A 65 -3.05 -6.33 -5.86
C LEU A 65 -3.77 -5.55 -6.97
N PRO A 66 -3.89 -6.02 -8.23
CA PRO A 66 -4.59 -5.27 -9.28
C PRO A 66 -6.03 -4.93 -8.88
N ARG A 67 -6.73 -5.91 -8.28
CA ARG A 67 -8.10 -5.74 -7.80
C ARG A 67 -8.20 -4.77 -6.61
N LEU A 68 -7.22 -4.81 -5.71
CA LEU A 68 -7.11 -3.83 -4.63
C LEU A 68 -6.92 -2.42 -5.19
N MET A 69 -6.11 -2.25 -6.23
CA MET A 69 -5.87 -0.94 -6.86
C MET A 69 -7.14 -0.37 -7.51
N GLU A 70 -7.98 -1.21 -8.13
CA GLU A 70 -9.29 -0.80 -8.64
C GLU A 70 -10.21 -0.26 -7.53
N CYS A 71 -10.05 -0.73 -6.30
CA CYS A 71 -10.87 -0.29 -5.16
C CYS A 71 -10.47 1.08 -4.61
N LEU A 72 -9.27 1.60 -4.94
CA LEU A 72 -8.72 2.85 -4.37
C LEU A 72 -9.61 4.06 -4.65
N THR A 73 -10.24 4.11 -5.82
CA THR A 73 -11.01 5.28 -6.28
C THR A 73 -12.49 5.18 -5.93
N LEU A 74 -12.94 4.05 -5.38
CA LEU A 74 -14.36 3.81 -5.09
C LEU A 74 -14.85 4.61 -3.87
N ASN A 75 -13.98 4.86 -2.90
CA ASN A 75 -14.32 5.66 -1.72
C ASN A 75 -13.11 6.45 -1.21
N ARG A 76 -13.19 7.78 -1.34
CA ARG A 76 -12.15 8.73 -0.88
C ARG A 76 -11.78 8.57 0.59
N GLN A 77 -12.74 8.22 1.46
CA GLN A 77 -12.49 8.10 2.89
C GLN A 77 -11.59 6.92 3.23
N HIS A 78 -11.59 5.87 2.38
CA HIS A 78 -10.84 4.63 2.60
C HIS A 78 -9.59 4.54 1.73
N GLN A 79 -9.38 5.52 0.85
CA GLN A 79 -8.34 5.54 -0.16
C GLN A 79 -6.96 5.34 0.46
N GLU A 80 -6.67 6.04 1.55
CA GLU A 80 -5.38 5.96 2.23
C GLU A 80 -5.10 4.55 2.77
N GLU A 81 -6.09 3.93 3.42
CA GLU A 81 -5.92 2.61 4.03
C GLU A 81 -5.77 1.51 2.99
N LEU A 82 -6.48 1.62 1.87
CA LEU A 82 -6.29 0.73 0.72
C LEU A 82 -4.92 0.94 0.06
N LEU A 83 -4.45 2.19 0.00
CA LEU A 83 -3.15 2.53 -0.57
C LEU A 83 -2.00 2.00 0.28
N GLN A 84 -2.13 2.02 1.60
CA GLN A 84 -1.21 1.37 2.52
C GLN A 84 -1.08 -0.14 2.25
N LEU A 85 -2.21 -0.82 2.01
CA LEU A 85 -2.22 -2.25 1.68
C LEU A 85 -1.54 -2.51 0.34
N ALA A 86 -1.79 -1.65 -0.65
CA ALA A 86 -1.14 -1.74 -1.96
C ALA A 86 0.38 -1.56 -1.84
N LEU A 87 0.84 -0.52 -1.13
CA LEU A 87 2.27 -0.27 -0.88
C LEU A 87 2.94 -1.45 -0.16
N GLY A 88 2.24 -2.06 0.81
CA GLY A 88 2.73 -3.24 1.52
C GLY A 88 2.99 -4.45 0.62
N ALA A 89 2.25 -4.59 -0.49
CA ALA A 89 2.43 -5.69 -1.44
C ALA A 89 3.53 -5.46 -2.48
N ILE A 90 3.98 -4.22 -2.70
CA ILE A 90 4.98 -3.88 -3.74
C ILE A 90 6.27 -4.71 -3.63
N PRO A 91 6.86 -4.91 -2.44
CA PRO A 91 8.04 -5.78 -2.30
C PRO A 91 7.81 -7.20 -2.82
N HIS A 92 6.61 -7.74 -2.60
CA HIS A 92 6.25 -9.08 -3.07
C HIS A 92 6.09 -9.13 -4.60
N VAL A 93 5.54 -8.08 -5.21
CA VAL A 93 5.41 -7.98 -6.68
C VAL A 93 6.77 -7.94 -7.34
N VAL A 94 7.64 -7.05 -6.87
CA VAL A 94 8.97 -6.85 -7.44
C VAL A 94 9.84 -8.09 -7.25
N SER A 95 9.80 -8.71 -6.07
CA SER A 95 10.54 -9.96 -5.81
C SER A 95 10.04 -11.12 -6.66
N ALA A 96 8.71 -11.29 -6.80
CA ALA A 96 8.13 -12.33 -7.66
C ALA A 96 8.50 -12.12 -9.14
N HIS A 97 8.41 -10.88 -9.64
CA HIS A 97 8.78 -10.53 -11.01
C HIS A 97 10.26 -10.85 -11.30
N ARG A 98 11.16 -10.47 -10.39
CA ARG A 98 12.59 -10.77 -10.52
C ARG A 98 12.88 -12.27 -10.46
N ALA A 99 12.24 -12.99 -9.53
CA ALA A 99 12.42 -14.44 -9.40
C ALA A 99 11.98 -15.19 -10.67
N ALA A 100 10.99 -14.66 -11.39
CA ALA A 100 10.55 -15.19 -12.68
C ALA A 100 11.46 -14.79 -13.86
N GLY A 101 12.53 -14.03 -13.65
CA GLY A 101 13.38 -13.50 -14.72
C GLY A 101 12.66 -12.48 -15.61
N GLY A 102 11.63 -11.82 -15.06
CA GLY A 102 10.83 -10.83 -15.76
C GLY A 102 11.68 -9.68 -16.32
N LYS A 103 11.32 -9.24 -17.52
CA LYS A 103 11.89 -8.05 -18.17
C LYS A 103 10.79 -7.00 -18.28
N GLY A 104 11.13 -5.75 -17.99
CA GLY A 104 10.17 -4.64 -18.00
C GLY A 104 9.50 -4.43 -16.64
N PRO A 105 8.34 -3.74 -16.58
CA PRO A 105 7.72 -3.34 -15.33
C PRO A 105 7.06 -4.52 -14.60
N ALA A 106 7.42 -4.72 -13.33
CA ALA A 106 6.81 -5.71 -12.45
C ALA A 106 5.32 -5.47 -12.22
N LEU A 107 4.89 -4.21 -12.28
CA LEU A 107 3.48 -3.81 -12.17
C LEU A 107 3.13 -2.88 -13.36
N PRO A 108 2.71 -3.45 -14.51
CA PRO A 108 2.39 -2.65 -15.69
C PRO A 108 1.12 -1.82 -15.47
N PRO A 109 1.14 -0.49 -15.69
CA PRO A 109 -0.04 0.34 -15.58
C PRO A 109 -1.03 0.09 -16.73
N PRO A 110 -2.34 0.26 -16.49
CA PRO A 110 -3.35 0.19 -17.54
C PRO A 110 -3.17 1.34 -18.52
N SER A 111 -3.62 1.13 -19.76
CA SER A 111 -3.65 2.14 -20.81
C SER A 111 -4.37 3.41 -20.31
N GLY A 112 -3.64 4.52 -20.19
CA GLY A 112 -4.18 5.81 -19.76
C GLY A 112 -3.96 6.20 -18.30
N GLN A 113 -3.19 5.44 -17.50
CA GLN A 113 -2.76 5.77 -16.13
C GLN A 113 -3.87 6.44 -15.28
N GLY A 114 -4.83 5.64 -14.81
CA GLY A 114 -5.97 6.12 -14.01
C GLY A 114 -5.57 6.71 -12.65
N GLU A 115 -6.55 7.32 -11.97
CA GLU A 115 -6.36 8.00 -10.69
C GLU A 115 -5.66 7.12 -9.63
N ALA A 116 -6.00 5.83 -9.53
CA ALA A 116 -5.34 4.88 -8.63
C ALA A 116 -3.81 4.84 -8.80
N TRP A 117 -3.33 4.97 -10.05
CA TRP A 117 -1.91 4.98 -10.35
C TRP A 117 -1.24 6.32 -10.07
N ALA A 118 -1.97 7.43 -10.23
CA ALA A 118 -1.49 8.73 -9.77
C ALA A 118 -1.26 8.73 -8.25
N LEU A 119 -2.22 8.19 -7.50
CA LEU A 119 -2.09 8.03 -6.03
C LEU A 119 -0.91 7.16 -5.63
N LEU A 120 -0.72 6.02 -6.32
CA LEU A 120 0.42 5.14 -6.08
C LEU A 120 1.74 5.87 -6.32
N ARG A 121 1.84 6.60 -7.43
CA ARG A 121 3.03 7.38 -7.80
C ARG A 121 3.40 8.41 -6.74
N ASP A 122 2.45 9.26 -6.37
CA ASP A 122 2.67 10.29 -5.34
C ASP A 122 3.11 9.65 -4.03
N ARG A 123 2.52 8.50 -3.68
CA ARG A 123 2.93 7.77 -2.49
C ARG A 123 4.28 7.09 -2.54
N LEU A 124 4.77 6.69 -3.71
CA LEU A 124 6.13 6.16 -3.83
C LEU A 124 7.17 7.25 -3.52
N LEU A 125 6.93 8.49 -3.95
CA LEU A 125 7.81 9.60 -3.60
C LEU A 125 7.78 9.87 -2.08
N ASP A 126 6.59 9.90 -1.48
CA ASP A 126 6.46 10.10 -0.04
C ASP A 126 7.20 9.02 0.76
N LEU A 127 7.12 7.77 0.31
CA LEU A 127 7.83 6.64 0.89
C LEU A 127 9.35 6.80 0.81
N LEU A 128 9.88 7.30 -0.31
CA LEU A 128 11.31 7.54 -0.48
C LEU A 128 11.81 8.70 0.41
N LEU A 129 10.98 9.73 0.60
CA LEU A 129 11.29 10.87 1.47
C LEU A 129 11.20 10.52 2.97
N LEU A 130 10.51 9.44 3.34
CA LEU A 130 10.28 9.10 4.74
C LEU A 130 11.59 8.73 5.46
N PRO A 131 11.97 9.44 6.54
CA PRO A 131 13.13 9.05 7.34
C PRO A 131 12.87 7.76 8.12
N TYR A 132 13.96 7.06 8.47
CA TYR A 132 13.88 5.93 9.39
C TYR A 132 13.58 6.43 10.81
N GLY A 133 12.75 5.69 11.54
CA GLY A 133 12.41 6.02 12.93
C GLY A 133 11.47 7.20 13.12
N THR A 134 10.91 7.79 12.05
CA THR A 134 9.93 8.88 12.18
C THR A 134 8.67 8.39 12.88
N LEU A 135 8.39 8.94 14.06
CA LEU A 135 7.16 8.75 14.83
C LEU A 135 6.45 10.10 14.98
N VAL A 136 5.23 10.24 14.44
CA VAL A 136 4.44 11.50 14.58
C VAL A 136 4.04 11.71 16.04
N ALA A 137 4.05 10.64 16.85
CA ALA A 137 3.78 10.69 18.28
C ALA A 137 4.85 11.45 19.11
N GLY A 138 6.01 11.80 18.52
CA GLY A 138 7.14 12.43 19.23
C GLY A 138 7.10 13.96 19.33
N GLY A 139 6.11 14.64 18.73
CA GLY A 139 6.07 16.11 18.70
C GLY A 139 7.04 16.77 17.71
N GLU A 140 7.87 15.98 17.03
CA GLU A 140 8.59 16.42 15.83
C GLU A 140 7.59 16.58 14.68
N GLY A 141 7.58 17.77 14.07
CA GLY A 141 6.74 18.06 12.92
C GLY A 141 7.03 17.15 11.72
N ALA A 142 6.24 17.29 10.67
CA ALA A 142 6.50 16.56 9.43
C ALA A 142 7.91 16.88 8.88
N PRO A 143 8.69 15.88 8.44
CA PRO A 143 10.00 16.14 7.87
C PRO A 143 9.87 16.93 6.56
N PRO A 144 10.94 17.62 6.13
CA PRO A 144 10.90 18.43 4.92
C PRO A 144 10.38 17.66 3.71
N GLY A 145 9.42 18.25 2.99
CA GLY A 145 8.82 17.64 1.80
C GLY A 145 7.67 16.67 2.08
N LEU A 146 7.36 16.36 3.34
CA LEU A 146 6.20 15.54 3.71
C LEU A 146 5.17 16.35 4.49
N SER A 147 3.91 15.97 4.37
CA SER A 147 2.82 16.45 5.23
C SER A 147 2.57 15.48 6.39
N VAL A 148 1.95 15.95 7.47
CA VAL A 148 1.57 15.08 8.60
C VAL A 148 0.64 13.94 8.15
N ALA A 149 -0.29 14.25 7.22
CA ALA A 149 -1.18 13.25 6.62
C ALA A 149 -0.40 12.21 5.80
N ALA A 150 0.60 12.67 5.04
CA ALA A 150 1.45 11.77 4.26
C ALA A 150 2.19 10.77 5.16
N ILE A 151 2.64 11.21 6.34
CA ILE A 151 3.38 10.36 7.25
C ILE A 151 2.48 9.34 7.94
N ALA A 152 1.28 9.75 8.39
CA ALA A 152 0.34 8.88 9.12
C ALA A 152 0.07 7.55 8.41
N GLY A 153 0.09 7.59 7.07
CA GLY A 153 -0.02 6.45 6.17
C GLY A 153 1.19 5.50 6.11
N LEU A 154 2.38 5.95 6.49
CA LEU A 154 3.61 5.21 6.24
C LEU A 154 4.32 4.77 7.53
N GLN A 155 3.81 5.17 8.69
CA GLN A 155 4.40 4.82 10.00
C GLN A 155 4.06 3.40 10.45
N GLY A 156 4.77 2.96 11.49
CA GLY A 156 4.45 1.72 12.22
C GLY A 156 5.01 0.45 11.58
N CYS A 157 5.83 0.58 10.54
CA CYS A 157 6.65 -0.52 10.01
C CYS A 157 8.04 -0.52 10.68
N ALA A 158 8.62 -1.71 10.80
CA ALA A 158 9.99 -1.84 11.30
C ALA A 158 10.99 -1.21 10.31
N PRO A 159 12.18 -0.74 10.75
CA PRO A 159 13.19 -0.16 9.86
C PRO A 159 13.56 -1.08 8.68
N GLU A 160 13.62 -2.39 8.91
CA GLU A 160 13.88 -3.42 7.90
C GLU A 160 12.75 -3.50 6.86
N GLU A 161 11.50 -3.45 7.32
CA GLU A 161 10.34 -3.42 6.42
C GLU A 161 10.30 -2.14 5.59
N LEU A 162 10.66 -0.99 6.19
CA LEU A 162 10.72 0.28 5.48
C LEU A 162 11.79 0.27 4.38
N GLU A 163 12.98 -0.27 4.66
CA GLU A 163 14.02 -0.46 3.63
C GLU A 163 13.54 -1.37 2.51
N GLN A 164 12.92 -2.51 2.83
CA GLN A 164 12.40 -3.41 1.81
C GLN A 164 11.37 -2.70 0.90
N ARG A 165 10.49 -1.88 1.49
CA ARG A 165 9.53 -1.06 0.74
C ARG A 165 10.22 -0.02 -0.14
N LYS A 166 11.19 0.71 0.38
CA LYS A 166 11.96 1.71 -0.38
C LYS A 166 12.73 1.08 -1.54
N LEU A 167 13.43 -0.02 -1.31
CA LEU A 167 14.14 -0.76 -2.36
C LEU A 167 13.18 -1.24 -3.45
N ALA A 168 12.04 -1.79 -3.07
CA ALA A 168 11.03 -2.22 -4.03
C ALA A 168 10.44 -1.03 -4.81
N ALA A 169 10.22 0.12 -4.16
CA ALA A 169 9.78 1.34 -4.84
C ALA A 169 10.80 1.82 -5.88
N VAL A 170 12.09 1.89 -5.53
CA VAL A 170 13.15 2.26 -6.47
C VAL A 170 13.20 1.31 -7.67
N GLN A 171 13.10 0.00 -7.41
CA GLN A 171 13.11 -1.02 -8.46
C GLN A 171 11.90 -0.87 -9.39
N LEU A 172 10.70 -0.69 -8.83
CA LEU A 172 9.48 -0.47 -9.61
C LEU A 172 9.56 0.79 -10.47
N LEU A 173 10.15 1.87 -9.93
CA LEU A 173 10.38 3.10 -10.67
C LEU A 173 11.38 2.87 -11.81
N ALA A 174 12.52 2.22 -11.53
CA ALA A 174 13.60 1.99 -12.47
C ALA A 174 13.23 1.05 -13.63
N GLU A 175 12.30 0.11 -13.43
CA GLU A 175 11.83 -0.81 -14.47
C GLU A 175 11.04 -0.14 -15.61
N GLY A 176 10.68 1.14 -15.44
CA GLY A 176 10.10 1.97 -16.49
C GLY A 176 8.64 1.62 -16.79
N ALA A 177 7.72 2.42 -16.25
CA ALA A 177 6.30 2.45 -16.64
C ALA A 177 5.49 3.53 -15.91
N LEU A 178 5.90 3.88 -14.69
CA LEU A 178 5.15 4.80 -13.83
C LEU A 178 5.37 6.27 -14.20
N TYR A 179 6.59 6.63 -14.59
CA TYR A 179 6.97 8.01 -14.92
C TYR A 179 7.57 8.09 -16.32
N PRO A 180 7.39 9.22 -17.01
CA PRO A 180 8.26 9.62 -18.11
C PRO A 180 9.73 9.67 -17.64
N GLU A 181 10.67 9.39 -18.53
CA GLU A 181 12.12 9.30 -18.20
C GLU A 181 12.68 10.57 -17.55
N HIS A 182 12.18 11.77 -17.89
CA HIS A 182 12.67 13.01 -17.29
C HIS A 182 12.11 13.26 -15.88
N SER A 183 10.94 12.70 -15.55
CA SER A 183 10.27 12.91 -14.26
C SER A 183 10.75 11.95 -13.18
N ILE A 184 11.41 10.84 -13.56
CA ILE A 184 11.94 9.85 -12.61
C ILE A 184 13.19 10.34 -11.88
N VAL A 185 13.94 11.29 -12.45
CA VAL A 185 15.26 11.73 -11.94
C VAL A 185 15.18 12.20 -10.49
N LEU A 186 14.14 12.97 -10.13
CA LEU A 186 13.95 13.42 -8.75
C LEU A 186 13.76 12.26 -7.78
N HIS A 187 13.01 11.23 -8.18
CA HIS A 187 12.76 10.05 -7.35
C HIS A 187 14.06 9.27 -7.10
N LEU A 188 14.89 9.09 -8.14
CA LEU A 188 16.17 8.40 -8.03
C LEU A 188 17.19 9.20 -7.20
N LEU A 189 17.18 10.53 -7.31
CA LEU A 189 18.06 11.40 -6.52
C LEU A 189 17.69 11.36 -5.04
N VAL A 190 16.40 11.41 -4.71
CA VAL A 190 15.91 11.24 -3.32
C VAL A 190 16.30 9.86 -2.80
N ALA A 191 16.09 8.81 -3.58
CA ALA A 191 16.48 7.45 -3.20
C ALA A 191 17.99 7.28 -2.97
N ALA A 192 18.83 7.96 -3.76
CA ALA A 192 20.28 7.94 -3.58
C ALA A 192 20.75 8.67 -2.30
N ALA A 193 19.93 9.59 -1.77
CA ALA A 193 20.18 10.32 -0.55
C ALA A 193 19.62 9.62 0.70
N ASP A 194 19.22 8.35 0.59
CA ASP A 194 18.63 7.60 1.70
C ASP A 194 19.53 7.55 2.94
N THR A 195 18.94 7.78 4.11
CA THR A 195 19.66 7.97 5.36
C THR A 195 20.09 6.69 6.05
N ARG A 196 19.67 5.50 5.59
CA ARG A 196 20.02 4.24 6.24
C ARG A 196 21.52 3.90 6.20
N HIS A 197 22.21 4.38 5.17
CA HIS A 197 23.61 4.06 4.91
C HIS A 197 24.57 5.22 5.21
N ARG A 198 24.09 6.26 5.91
CA ARG A 198 24.92 7.35 6.45
C ARG A 198 25.14 7.16 7.94
#